data_AF-A0AB39YJ47-F1
#
_entry.id   AF-A0AB39YJ47-F1
#
_cell.length_a   1.000
_cell.length_b   1.000
_cell.length_c   1.000
_cell.angle_alpha   90.00
_cell.angle_beta   90.00
_cell.angle_gamma   90.00
#
_symmetry.space_group_name_H-M   'P 1'
#
loop_
_entity.id
_entity.type
_entity.pdbx_description
1 polymer ?
#
loop_
_entity_poly.entity_id
_entity_poly.type
_entity_poly.pdbx_seq_one_letter_code
_entity_poly.pdbx_strand_id
1 'polypeptide(L)'
;MVGTGGTAVPLNLGSPLKDWVFDEDLSPYRAMSAKAAVTAAIGGIHGYELPDVVREDYLASYTGQRFADQLPYVRAHPAEMPVLGELLPRLETPVQILAGRNDAVVPPENAEYLDLHLPNSKLDLIDVGHFAWEEGADAYADVVTRWWEAN
;
A
#
# COMPACT_ATOMS: atom_id res chain seq x y z
N MET A 1 -5.75 6.39 -11.09
CA MET A 1 -5.03 5.15 -10.73
C MET A 1 -4.85 5.12 -9.23
N VAL A 2 -5.04 3.97 -8.61
CA VAL A 2 -4.87 3.75 -7.17
C VAL A 2 -4.10 2.46 -6.91
N GLY A 3 -3.35 2.41 -5.81
CA GLY A 3 -2.96 1.16 -5.19
C GLY A 3 -4.13 0.59 -4.38
N THR A 4 -3.95 -0.59 -3.79
CA THR A 4 -5.02 -1.33 -3.12
C THR A 4 -5.43 -0.73 -1.79
N GLY A 5 -4.46 -0.26 -1.00
CA GLY A 5 -4.68 0.14 0.40
C GLY A 5 -5.28 -1.00 1.24
N GLY A 6 -5.24 -0.90 2.56
CA GLY A 6 -5.92 -1.87 3.44
C GLY A 6 -7.44 -1.65 3.45
N THR A 7 -8.10 -1.83 2.32
CA THR A 7 -9.47 -1.32 2.04
C THR A 7 -10.59 -2.34 2.23
N ALA A 8 -10.29 -3.63 2.31
CA ALA A 8 -11.32 -4.66 2.44
C ALA A 8 -12.15 -4.49 3.71
N VAL A 9 -13.46 -4.76 3.62
CA VAL A 9 -14.36 -4.82 4.78
C VAL A 9 -15.06 -6.19 4.79
N PRO A 10 -14.82 -7.06 5.79
CA PRO A 10 -13.94 -6.86 6.96
C PRO A 10 -12.45 -6.71 6.59
N LEU A 11 -11.68 -6.00 7.43
CA LEU A 11 -10.26 -5.73 7.22
C LEU A 11 -9.46 -7.04 7.07
N ASN A 12 -8.72 -7.15 5.97
CA ASN A 12 -7.78 -8.23 5.71
C ASN A 12 -6.38 -7.65 5.45
N LEU A 13 -5.53 -7.65 6.47
CA LEU A 13 -4.20 -7.04 6.45
C LEU A 13 -3.16 -8.06 6.87
N GLY A 14 -2.00 -8.04 6.24
CA GLY A 14 -0.84 -8.78 6.70
C GLY A 14 0.10 -7.93 7.56
N SER A 15 1.09 -8.58 8.18
CA SER A 15 2.11 -7.89 8.98
C SER A 15 3.16 -7.22 8.08
N PRO A 16 3.71 -6.06 8.47
CA PRO A 16 3.52 -5.39 9.76
C PRO A 16 2.29 -4.45 9.82
N LEU A 17 1.60 -4.19 8.71
CA LEU A 17 0.49 -3.24 8.68
C LEU A 17 -0.64 -3.61 9.65
N LYS A 18 -0.99 -4.90 9.72
CA LYS A 18 -1.94 -5.43 10.69
C LYS A 18 -1.60 -5.01 12.12
N ASP A 19 -0.34 -5.15 12.51
CA ASP A 19 0.12 -4.87 13.87
C ASP A 19 0.03 -3.37 14.16
N TRP A 20 0.40 -2.52 13.18
CA TRP A 20 0.25 -1.07 13.30
C TRP A 20 -1.21 -0.62 13.49
N VAL A 21 -2.14 -1.30 12.82
CA VAL A 21 -3.58 -1.01 12.90
C VAL A 21 -4.15 -1.45 14.25
N PHE A 22 -3.81 -2.65 14.71
CA PHE A 22 -4.53 -3.31 15.81
C PHE A 22 -3.82 -3.32 17.16
N ASP A 23 -2.53 -3.06 17.23
CA ASP A 23 -1.82 -3.07 18.51
C ASP A 23 -2.38 -2.02 19.47
N GLU A 24 -2.53 -2.41 20.74
CA GLU A 24 -3.00 -1.52 21.80
C GLU A 24 -1.88 -0.58 22.29
N ASP A 25 -0.64 -1.08 22.37
CA ASP A 25 0.52 -0.31 22.80
C ASP A 25 1.37 0.13 21.61
N LEU A 26 1.46 1.44 21.40
CA LEU A 26 2.28 2.06 20.35
C LEU A 26 3.67 2.49 20.82
N SER A 27 3.99 2.30 22.11
CA SER A 27 5.29 2.65 22.68
C SER A 27 6.47 2.00 21.92
N PRO A 28 6.40 0.75 21.44
CA PRO A 28 7.52 0.14 20.71
C PRO A 28 7.80 0.86 19.38
N TYR A 29 6.75 1.26 18.66
CA TYR A 29 6.88 1.96 17.38
C TYR A 29 7.43 3.38 17.55
N ARG A 30 7.12 4.05 18.67
CA ARG A 30 7.67 5.36 19.03
C ARG A 30 9.12 5.29 19.49
N ALA A 31 9.51 4.18 20.12
CA ALA A 31 10.88 3.95 20.56
C ALA A 31 11.79 3.54 19.39
N MET A 32 11.23 2.99 18.32
CA MET A 32 11.97 2.66 17.10
C MET A 32 12.42 3.92 16.38
N SER A 33 13.67 3.92 15.88
CA SER A 33 14.10 5.00 14.99
C SER A 33 13.33 4.93 13.67
N ALA A 34 12.86 6.07 13.15
CA ALA A 34 12.12 6.11 11.89
C ALA A 34 12.93 5.50 10.73
N LYS A 35 14.25 5.72 10.71
CA LYS A 35 15.16 5.10 9.74
C LYS A 35 15.20 3.58 9.86
N ALA A 36 15.22 3.02 11.07
CA ALA A 36 15.20 1.56 11.25
C ALA A 36 13.88 0.95 10.75
N ALA A 37 12.75 1.59 11.03
CA ALA A 37 11.45 1.14 10.53
C ALA A 37 11.42 1.11 8.99
N VAL A 38 11.91 2.16 8.35
CA VAL A 38 11.98 2.26 6.88
C VAL A 38 12.98 1.28 6.29
N THR A 39 14.14 1.11 6.92
CA THR A 39 15.14 0.11 6.51
C THR A 39 14.53 -1.30 6.49
N ALA A 40 13.75 -1.64 7.52
CA ALA A 40 13.06 -2.92 7.57
C ALA A 40 11.99 -3.03 6.46
N ALA A 41 11.22 -1.96 6.21
CA ALA A 41 10.19 -1.95 5.18
C ALA A 41 10.77 -2.15 3.76
N ILE A 42 11.77 -1.35 3.36
CA ILE A 42 12.41 -1.47 2.05
C ILE A 42 13.26 -2.74 1.92
N GLY A 43 13.63 -3.37 3.04
CA GLY A 43 14.26 -4.70 3.05
C GLY A 43 13.32 -5.83 2.63
N GLY A 44 12.01 -5.58 2.57
CA GLY A 44 11.02 -6.50 2.01
C GLY A 44 10.92 -6.46 0.49
N ILE A 45 11.71 -5.61 -0.18
CA ILE A 45 11.77 -5.56 -1.66
C ILE A 45 12.49 -6.81 -2.15
N HIS A 46 11.85 -7.53 -3.08
CA HIS A 46 12.34 -8.79 -3.62
C HIS A 46 12.57 -8.69 -5.13
N GLY A 47 13.53 -9.45 -5.65
CA GLY A 47 13.84 -9.49 -7.09
C GLY A 47 14.51 -8.24 -7.66
N TYR A 48 14.69 -7.19 -6.85
CA TYR A 48 15.35 -5.94 -7.22
C TYR A 48 16.28 -5.45 -6.10
N GLU A 49 17.52 -5.11 -6.46
CA GLU A 49 18.47 -4.49 -5.54
C GLU A 49 18.34 -2.97 -5.66
N LEU A 50 17.82 -2.31 -4.62
CA LEU A 50 17.72 -0.86 -4.61
C LEU A 50 19.12 -0.21 -4.71
N PRO A 51 19.32 0.71 -5.66
CA PRO A 51 20.52 1.53 -5.70
C PRO A 51 20.69 2.32 -4.40
N ASP A 52 21.94 2.51 -3.97
CA ASP A 52 22.25 3.23 -2.72
C ASP A 52 21.62 4.62 -2.67
N VAL A 53 21.61 5.33 -3.80
CA VAL A 53 20.98 6.66 -3.88
C VAL A 53 19.47 6.62 -3.62
N VAL A 54 18.77 5.58 -4.07
CA VAL A 54 17.33 5.41 -3.83
C VAL A 54 17.09 5.00 -2.37
N ARG A 55 17.92 4.09 -1.84
CA ARG A 55 17.86 3.70 -0.43
C ARG A 55 18.04 4.90 0.50
N GLU A 56 19.03 5.74 0.23
CA GLU A 56 19.26 6.96 1.02
C GLU A 56 18.12 7.95 0.91
N ASP A 57 17.45 8.05 -0.24
CA ASP A 57 16.27 8.92 -0.41
C ASP A 57 15.08 8.45 0.46
N TYR A 58 14.82 7.14 0.52
CA TYR A 58 13.85 6.56 1.46
C TYR A 58 14.21 6.90 2.91
N LEU A 59 15.47 6.75 3.32
CA LEU A 59 15.91 7.04 4.69
C LEU A 59 15.87 8.53 5.02
N ALA A 60 16.21 9.39 4.06
CA ALA A 60 16.16 10.84 4.20
C ALA A 60 14.72 11.36 4.31
N SER A 61 13.77 10.66 3.67
CA SER A 61 12.34 10.95 3.79
C SER A 61 11.80 10.72 5.19
N TYR A 62 12.49 9.97 6.06
CA TYR A 62 12.04 9.66 7.41
C TYR A 62 12.98 10.19 8.50
N THR A 63 12.78 11.46 8.83
CA THR A 63 13.49 12.15 9.92
C THR A 63 12.67 12.18 11.22
N GLY A 64 13.34 12.17 12.37
CA GLY A 64 12.70 12.33 13.67
C GLY A 64 11.69 11.20 13.97
N GLN A 65 10.47 11.58 14.34
CA GLN A 65 9.39 10.65 14.69
C GLN A 65 8.40 10.39 13.54
N ARG A 66 8.72 10.80 12.30
CA ARG A 66 7.80 10.75 11.16
C ARG A 66 7.13 9.38 10.96
N PHE A 67 7.84 8.28 11.23
CA PHE A 67 7.25 6.93 11.18
C PHE A 67 6.12 6.72 12.21
N ALA A 68 6.30 7.16 13.45
CA ALA A 68 5.28 7.04 14.48
C ALA A 68 4.16 8.07 14.27
N ASP A 69 4.48 9.26 13.76
CA ASP A 69 3.52 10.34 13.53
C ASP A 69 2.50 10.04 12.42
N GLN A 70 2.82 9.11 11.50
CA GLN A 70 1.91 8.64 10.45
C GLN A 70 1.02 7.46 10.89
N LEU A 71 1.30 6.80 12.03
CA LEU A 71 0.48 5.66 12.50
C LEU A 71 -1.02 5.99 12.67
N PRO A 72 -1.44 7.21 13.09
CA PRO A 72 -2.85 7.54 13.17
C PRO A 72 -3.62 7.31 11.85
N TYR A 73 -2.96 7.45 10.69
CA TYR A 73 -3.58 7.21 9.39
C TYR A 73 -4.04 5.76 9.22
N VAL A 74 -3.14 4.79 9.44
CA VAL A 74 -3.50 3.37 9.31
C VAL A 74 -4.44 2.93 10.42
N ARG A 75 -4.30 3.50 11.62
CA ARG A 75 -5.18 3.21 12.76
C ARG A 75 -6.60 3.71 12.60
N ALA A 76 -6.86 4.61 11.65
CA ALA A 76 -8.21 5.01 11.30
C ALA A 76 -8.96 3.94 10.48
N HIS A 77 -8.26 2.95 9.91
CA HIS A 77 -8.86 1.95 9.01
C HIS A 77 -10.09 1.23 9.60
N PRO A 78 -10.11 0.77 10.86
CA PRO A 78 -11.28 0.10 11.42
C PRO A 78 -12.55 0.95 11.43
N ALA A 79 -12.40 2.28 11.53
CA ALA A 79 -13.52 3.22 11.52
C ALA A 79 -13.83 3.74 10.10
N GLU A 80 -12.81 4.01 9.30
CA GLU A 80 -12.96 4.70 8.01
C GLU A 80 -13.19 3.75 6.82
N MET A 81 -12.67 2.51 6.83
CA MET A 81 -12.87 1.58 5.72
C MET A 81 -14.34 1.14 5.56
N PRO A 82 -15.12 0.89 6.64
CA PRO A 82 -16.56 0.68 6.51
C PRO A 82 -17.28 1.85 5.84
N VAL A 83 -16.90 3.09 6.20
CA VAL A 83 -17.45 4.29 5.55
C VAL A 83 -17.08 4.30 4.08
N LEU A 84 -15.79 4.12 3.74
CA LEU A 84 -15.34 4.04 2.35
C LEU A 84 -16.14 3.00 1.55
N GLY A 85 -16.36 1.80 2.11
CA GLY A 85 -17.14 0.73 1.48
C GLY A 85 -18.54 1.17 1.04
N GLU A 86 -19.23 2.01 1.82
CA GLU A 86 -20.53 2.59 1.45
C GLU A 86 -20.43 3.66 0.34
N LEU A 87 -19.27 4.33 0.23
CA LEU A 87 -19.05 5.39 -0.76
C LEU A 87 -18.61 4.84 -2.12
N LEU A 88 -17.87 3.71 -2.17
CA LEU A 88 -17.27 3.14 -3.39
C LEU A 88 -18.26 2.99 -4.55
N PRO A 89 -19.49 2.47 -4.36
CA PRO A 89 -20.44 2.31 -5.47
C PRO A 89 -20.90 3.62 -6.11
N ARG A 90 -20.64 4.77 -5.46
CA ARG A 90 -21.03 6.10 -5.93
C ARG A 90 -19.91 6.82 -6.68
N LEU A 91 -18.71 6.21 -6.74
CA LEU A 91 -17.56 6.79 -7.43
C LEU A 91 -17.63 6.45 -8.92
N GLU A 92 -18.18 7.35 -9.72
CA GLU A 92 -18.31 7.16 -11.17
C GLU A 92 -17.00 7.39 -11.94
N THR A 93 -16.00 8.01 -11.32
CA THR A 93 -14.69 8.25 -11.95
C THR A 93 -14.03 6.91 -12.28
N PRO A 94 -13.57 6.69 -13.52
CA PRO A 94 -12.86 5.46 -13.87
C PRO A 94 -11.60 5.24 -13.01
N VAL A 95 -11.40 4.02 -12.50
CA VAL A 95 -10.30 3.70 -11.58
C VAL A 95 -9.49 2.50 -12.08
N GLN A 96 -8.24 2.75 -12.47
CA GLN A 96 -7.23 1.69 -12.54
C GLN A 96 -6.72 1.33 -11.14
N ILE A 97 -6.88 0.07 -10.75
CA ILE A 97 -6.31 -0.54 -9.54
C ILE A 97 -5.09 -1.35 -9.97
N LEU A 98 -3.96 -1.15 -9.29
CA LEU A 98 -2.73 -1.91 -9.52
C LEU A 98 -2.21 -2.45 -8.18
N ALA A 99 -1.91 -3.76 -8.14
CA ALA A 99 -1.33 -4.40 -6.96
C ALA A 99 -0.28 -5.45 -7.31
N GLY A 100 0.60 -5.73 -6.35
CA GLY A 100 1.43 -6.92 -6.36
C GLY A 100 0.61 -8.16 -6.00
N ARG A 101 0.70 -9.20 -6.82
CA ARG A 101 0.07 -10.52 -6.58
C ARG A 101 0.59 -11.19 -5.31
N ASN A 102 1.84 -10.90 -4.94
CA ASN A 102 2.54 -11.49 -3.81
C ASN A 102 2.69 -10.51 -2.64
N ASP A 103 1.91 -9.41 -2.63
CA ASP A 103 1.91 -8.44 -1.54
C ASP A 103 1.41 -9.09 -0.24
N ALA A 104 2.34 -9.31 0.70
CA ALA A 104 2.02 -9.89 2.00
C ALA A 104 1.57 -8.85 3.03
N VAL A 105 1.76 -7.55 2.78
CA VAL A 105 1.40 -6.45 3.70
C VAL A 105 -0.04 -6.03 3.46
N VAL A 106 -0.41 -5.85 2.19
CA VAL A 106 -1.77 -5.56 1.73
C VAL A 106 -2.17 -6.65 0.74
N PRO A 107 -2.76 -7.76 1.23
CA PRO A 107 -3.09 -8.91 0.39
C PRO A 107 -3.98 -8.55 -0.82
N PRO A 108 -3.86 -9.28 -1.96
CA PRO A 108 -4.59 -9.01 -3.20
C PRO A 108 -6.10 -8.90 -3.05
N GLU A 109 -6.69 -9.53 -2.03
CA GLU A 109 -8.11 -9.46 -1.70
C GLU A 109 -8.58 -8.03 -1.45
N ASN A 110 -7.70 -7.11 -1.05
CA ASN A 110 -8.03 -5.69 -0.94
C ASN A 110 -8.20 -5.03 -2.33
N ALA A 111 -7.38 -5.43 -3.31
CA ALA A 111 -7.53 -4.99 -4.70
C ALA A 111 -8.84 -5.49 -5.29
N GLU A 112 -9.13 -6.77 -5.07
CA GLU A 112 -10.34 -7.44 -5.54
C GLU A 112 -11.59 -6.86 -4.87
N TYR A 113 -11.50 -6.49 -3.59
CA TYR A 113 -12.57 -5.76 -2.90
C TYR A 113 -12.87 -4.43 -3.59
N LEU A 114 -11.85 -3.62 -3.90
CA LEU A 114 -12.07 -2.36 -4.62
C LEU A 114 -12.70 -2.60 -6.00
N ASP A 115 -12.19 -3.56 -6.77
CA ASP A 115 -12.69 -3.85 -8.12
C ASP A 115 -14.14 -4.34 -8.10
N LEU A 116 -14.55 -5.05 -7.05
CA LEU A 116 -15.92 -5.50 -6.88
C LEU A 116 -16.90 -4.36 -6.56
N HIS A 117 -16.44 -3.32 -5.85
CA HIS A 117 -17.33 -2.27 -5.31
C HIS A 117 -17.29 -0.96 -6.11
N LEU A 118 -16.28 -0.77 -6.96
CA LEU A 118 -16.20 0.38 -7.87
C LEU A 118 -16.96 0.06 -9.17
N PRO A 119 -17.84 0.96 -9.65
CA PRO A 119 -18.66 0.68 -10.84
C PRO A 119 -17.85 0.70 -12.14
N ASN A 120 -16.74 1.46 -12.17
CA ASN A 120 -15.92 1.69 -13.37
C ASN A 120 -14.43 1.41 -13.09
N SER A 121 -14.12 0.25 -12.52
CA SER A 121 -12.74 -0.16 -12.24
C SER A 121 -12.13 -1.07 -13.30
N LYS A 122 -10.80 -1.13 -13.26
CA LYS A 122 -10.00 -2.19 -13.87
C LYS A 122 -8.93 -2.61 -12.87
N LEU A 123 -8.79 -3.91 -12.67
CA LEU A 123 -7.75 -4.50 -11.82
C LEU A 123 -6.62 -5.12 -12.64
N ASP A 124 -5.37 -4.70 -12.39
CA ASP A 124 -4.16 -5.34 -12.87
C ASP A 124 -3.32 -5.84 -11.66
N LEU A 125 -3.22 -7.18 -11.51
CA LEU A 125 -2.35 -7.84 -10.52
C LEU A 125 -1.05 -8.31 -11.19
N ILE A 126 0.07 -7.68 -10.85
CA ILE A 126 1.40 -8.00 -11.41
C ILE A 126 2.22 -8.90 -10.46
N ASP A 127 3.11 -9.72 -11.00
CA ASP A 127 3.83 -10.78 -10.25
C ASP A 127 5.00 -10.24 -9.40
N VAL A 128 4.67 -9.44 -8.39
CA VAL A 128 5.59 -8.76 -7.47
C VAL A 128 4.96 -8.66 -6.07
N GLY A 129 5.75 -8.24 -5.09
CA GLY A 129 5.35 -7.94 -3.72
C GLY A 129 4.79 -6.53 -3.53
N HIS A 130 5.02 -5.97 -2.33
CA HIS A 130 4.38 -4.72 -1.89
C HIS A 130 4.87 -3.49 -2.67
N PHE A 131 6.16 -3.45 -3.01
CA PHE A 131 6.77 -2.30 -3.70
C PHE A 131 6.72 -2.50 -5.21
N ALA A 132 5.51 -2.59 -5.75
CA ALA A 132 5.26 -2.95 -7.14
C ALA A 132 6.06 -2.12 -8.18
N TRP A 133 6.30 -0.83 -7.88
CA TRP A 133 7.10 0.06 -8.74
C TRP A 133 8.60 -0.19 -8.67
N GLU A 134 9.14 -0.66 -7.55
CA GLU A 134 10.55 -1.06 -7.42
C GLU A 134 10.77 -2.47 -7.96
N GLU A 135 9.90 -3.40 -7.58
CA GLU A 135 10.05 -4.84 -7.87
C GLU A 135 9.72 -5.21 -9.33
N GLY A 136 8.88 -4.41 -9.99
CA GLY A 136 8.39 -4.68 -11.35
C GLY A 136 8.14 -3.43 -12.16
N ALA A 137 9.12 -2.52 -12.18
CA ALA A 137 9.01 -1.20 -12.81
C ALA A 137 8.45 -1.22 -14.24
N ASP A 138 8.92 -2.13 -15.10
CA ASP A 138 8.45 -2.23 -16.49
C ASP A 138 6.97 -2.61 -16.55
N ALA A 139 6.56 -3.65 -15.81
CA ALA A 139 5.17 -4.08 -15.74
C ALA A 139 4.26 -3.01 -15.12
N TYR A 140 4.75 -2.30 -14.10
CA TYR A 140 4.06 -1.16 -13.51
C TYR A 140 3.85 -0.05 -14.54
N ALA A 141 4.92 0.36 -15.24
CA ALA A 141 4.89 1.40 -16.27
C ALA A 141 3.98 1.05 -17.45
N ASP A 142 3.96 -0.22 -17.87
CA ASP A 142 3.07 -0.71 -18.93
C ASP A 142 1.59 -0.56 -18.56
N VAL A 143 1.22 -0.87 -17.31
CA VAL A 143 -0.15 -0.68 -16.81
C VAL A 143 -0.52 0.81 -16.78
N VAL A 144 0.36 1.66 -16.24
CA VAL A 144 0.16 3.12 -16.18
C VAL A 144 -0.02 3.70 -17.58
N THR A 145 0.87 3.35 -18.51
CA THR A 145 0.89 3.91 -19.87
C THR A 145 -0.34 3.48 -20.65
N ARG A 146 -0.70 2.19 -20.62
CA ARG A 146 -1.95 1.72 -21.24
C ARG A 146 -3.18 2.42 -20.68
N TRP A 147 -3.23 2.66 -19.37
CA TRP A 147 -4.38 3.34 -18.76
C TRP A 147 -4.49 4.78 -19.26
N TRP A 148 -3.36 5.50 -19.30
CA TRP A 148 -3.30 6.87 -19.79
C TRP A 148 -3.64 7.00 -21.28
N GLU A 149 -3.24 6.04 -22.12
CA GLU A 149 -3.56 6.07 -23.55
C GLU A 149 -5.04 5.79 -23.83
N ALA A 150 -5.72 5.10 -22.92
CA ALA A 150 -7.11 4.67 -23.09
C ALA A 150 -8.16 5.64 -22.50
N ASN A 151 -7.75 6.67 -21.74
CA ASN A 151 -8.64 7.59 -21.02
C ASN A 151 -8.19 9.05 -21.15
#